data_AF-A0A2N3AMG1-F1
#
_entry.id   AF-A0A2N3AMG1-F1
#
_cell.length_a   1.000
_cell.length_b   1.000
_cell.length_c   1.000
_cell.angle_alpha   90.00
_cell.angle_beta   90.00
_cell.angle_gamma   90.00
#
_symmetry.space_group_name_H-M   'P 1'
#
loop_
_entity.id
_entity.type
_entity.pdbx_description
1 polymer ?
#
loop_
_entity_poly.entity_id
_entity_poly.type
_entity_poly.pdbx_seq_one_letter_code
_entity_poly.pdbx_strand_id
1 'polypeptide(L)'
;MVLEAIKKRQSVRSYQDKEIPEEILQQILEAGRLAPSAKNTQSWKFIVVKDKNLRKKLVPACKNQEFVGEAPVVIAGCATNPDYVM
;
A
#
# COMPACT_ATOMS: atom_id res chain seq x y z
N MET A 1 13.85 17.52 3.30
CA MET A 1 13.46 17.26 4.71
C MET A 1 12.10 16.56 4.80
N VAL A 2 11.76 15.89 5.92
CA VAL A 2 10.46 15.19 6.12
C VAL A 2 9.27 16.13 5.84
N LEU A 3 9.32 17.36 6.37
CA LEU A 3 8.24 18.35 6.18
C LEU A 3 8.03 18.73 4.70
N GLU A 4 9.09 18.76 3.90
CA GLU A 4 8.96 19.04 2.47
C GLU A 4 8.32 17.88 1.71
N ALA A 5 8.67 16.63 2.04
CA ALA A 5 8.06 15.45 1.44
C ALA A 5 6.55 15.42 1.70
N ILE A 6 6.13 15.78 2.92
CA ILE A 6 4.72 15.91 3.29
C ILE A 6 4.03 17.01 2.45
N LYS A 7 4.65 18.19 2.31
CA LYS A 7 4.10 19.31 1.52
C LYS A 7 4.00 19.01 0.03
N LYS A 8 4.94 18.24 -0.53
CA LYS A 8 5.01 17.90 -1.96
C LYS A 8 4.18 16.66 -2.33
N ARG A 9 3.68 15.90 -1.35
CA ARG A 9 2.92 14.67 -1.59
C ARG A 9 1.62 14.97 -2.35
N GLN A 10 1.37 14.20 -3.40
CA GLN A 10 0.13 14.20 -4.17
C GLN A 10 -0.34 12.77 -4.45
N SER A 11 -1.63 12.62 -4.74
CA SER A 11 -2.18 11.32 -5.17
C SER A 11 -1.89 11.13 -6.66
N VAL A 12 -1.03 10.16 -6.98
CA VAL A 12 -0.72 9.76 -8.37
C VAL A 12 -1.76 8.75 -8.82
N ARG A 13 -2.26 8.88 -10.06
CA ARG A 13 -3.26 7.98 -10.67
C ARG A 13 -2.93 7.60 -12.11
N SER A 14 -1.67 7.75 -12.51
CA SER A 14 -1.14 7.29 -13.79
C SER A 14 0.31 6.88 -13.56
N TYR A 15 0.66 5.68 -14.01
CA TYR A 15 1.94 5.05 -13.67
C TYR A 15 2.67 4.64 -14.93
N GLN A 16 4.00 4.66 -14.86
CA GLN A 16 4.82 4.00 -15.88
C GLN A 16 4.73 2.48 -15.67
N ASP A 17 4.81 1.71 -16.76
CA ASP A 17 4.96 0.24 -16.71
C ASP A 17 6.41 -0.12 -16.32
N LYS A 18 6.79 0.29 -15.10
CA LYS A 18 8.13 0.13 -14.53
C LYS A 18 8.02 -0.52 -13.16
N GLU A 19 8.73 -1.63 -13.00
CA GLU A 19 8.82 -2.30 -11.70
C GLU A 19 9.56 -1.45 -10.67
N ILE A 20 9.14 -1.60 -9.41
CA ILE A 20 9.85 -0.97 -8.29
C ILE A 20 10.99 -1.88 -7.82
N PRO A 21 12.17 -1.33 -7.52
CA PRO A 21 13.25 -2.10 -6.90
C PRO A 21 12.78 -2.69 -5.57
N GLU A 22 13.15 -3.95 -5.30
CA GLU A 22 12.71 -4.66 -4.09
C GLU A 22 13.17 -3.96 -2.81
N GLU A 23 14.38 -3.41 -2.79
CA GLU A 23 14.90 -2.63 -1.65
C GLU A 23 13.98 -1.46 -1.27
N ILE A 24 13.50 -0.71 -2.27
CA ILE A 24 12.60 0.43 -2.04
C ILE A 24 11.27 -0.04 -1.45
N LEU A 25 10.74 -1.15 -1.95
CA LEU A 25 9.52 -1.75 -1.40
C LEU A 25 9.72 -2.18 0.06
N GLN A 26 10.84 -2.83 0.37
CA GLN A 26 11.17 -3.25 1.74
C GLN A 26 11.30 -2.04 2.68
N GLN A 27 11.93 -0.95 2.25
CA GLN A 27 12.02 0.29 3.04
C GLN A 27 10.64 0.88 3.36
N ILE A 28 9.71 0.86 2.39
CA ILE A 28 8.33 1.32 2.60
C ILE A 28 7.60 0.43 3.61
N LEU A 29 7.73 -0.89 3.48
CA LEU A 29 7.09 -1.85 4.38
C LEU A 29 7.66 -1.75 5.79
N GLU A 30 8.97 -1.55 5.93
CA GLU A 30 9.63 -1.36 7.22
C GLU A 30 9.18 -0.07 7.91
N ALA A 31 9.04 1.03 7.17
CA ALA A 31 8.47 2.26 7.69
C ALA A 31 7.04 2.06 8.22
N GLY A 32 6.22 1.26 7.51
CA GLY A 32 4.89 0.85 7.97
C GLY A 32 4.94 -0.03 9.23
N ARG A 33 5.87 -0.98 9.30
CA ARG A 33 6.06 -1.88 10.44
C ARG A 33 6.48 -1.13 11.72
N LEU A 34 7.31 -0.10 11.57
CA LEU A 34 7.79 0.74 12.67
C LEU A 34 6.75 1.76 13.18
N ALA A 35 5.60 1.90 12.49
CA ALA A 35 4.54 2.77 12.93
C ALA A 35 3.96 2.32 14.29
N PRO A 36 3.53 3.25 15.16
CA PRO A 36 2.99 2.91 16.47
C PRO A 36 1.67 2.13 16.36
N SER A 37 1.47 1.14 17.23
CA SER A 37 0.19 0.43 17.37
C SER A 37 -0.36 0.51 18.80
N ALA A 38 -1.68 0.57 18.93
CA ALA A 38 -2.35 0.55 20.23
C ALA A 38 -1.96 -0.73 20.99
N LYS A 39 -1.45 -0.55 22.22
CA LYS A 39 -0.94 -1.63 23.10
C LYS A 39 0.10 -2.54 22.44
N ASN A 40 0.82 -2.03 21.43
CA ASN A 40 1.77 -2.79 20.61
C ASN A 40 1.18 -4.07 19.94
N THR A 41 -0.14 -4.13 19.72
CA THR A 41 -0.80 -5.33 19.19
C THR A 41 -0.48 -5.62 17.74
N GLN A 42 -0.03 -4.61 16.97
CA GLN A 42 0.32 -4.74 15.56
C GLN A 42 -0.79 -5.44 14.76
N SER A 43 -2.05 -5.03 14.99
CA SER A 43 -3.24 -5.68 14.45
C SER A 43 -3.50 -5.38 12.96
N TRP A 44 -2.43 -5.32 12.17
CA TRP A 44 -2.45 -5.07 10.73
C TRP A 44 -1.66 -6.13 9.97
N LYS A 45 -2.13 -6.44 8.76
CA LYS A 45 -1.37 -7.17 7.74
C LYS A 45 -1.33 -6.35 6.46
N PHE A 46 -0.18 -6.35 5.80
CA PHE A 46 0.00 -5.74 4.50
C PHE A 46 0.17 -6.83 3.46
N ILE A 47 -0.79 -6.96 2.55
CA ILE A 47 -0.73 -7.90 1.43
C ILE A 47 -0.18 -7.17 0.22
N VAL A 48 1.00 -7.58 -0.24
CA VAL A 48 1.69 -6.95 -1.36
C VAL A 48 1.37 -7.70 -2.64
N VAL A 49 0.73 -7.01 -3.58
CA VAL A 49 0.31 -7.57 -4.87
C VAL A 49 1.17 -6.97 -5.98
N LYS A 50 2.14 -7.75 -6.47
CA LYS A 50 3.03 -7.38 -7.59
C LYS A 50 2.54 -7.94 -8.93
N ASP A 51 1.95 -9.14 -8.92
CA ASP A 51 1.50 -9.83 -10.13
C ASP A 51 0.53 -8.97 -10.96
N LYS A 52 0.88 -8.73 -12.22
CA LYS A 52 0.13 -7.83 -13.12
C LYS A 52 -1.30 -8.30 -13.35
N ASN A 53 -1.50 -9.61 -13.45
CA ASN A 53 -2.83 -10.17 -13.68
C ASN A 53 -3.72 -10.04 -12.43
N LEU A 54 -3.14 -10.29 -11.26
CA LEU A 54 -3.84 -10.16 -9.98
C LEU A 54 -4.18 -8.70 -9.69
N ARG A 55 -3.27 -7.76 -9.94
CA ARG A 55 -3.56 -6.31 -9.82
C ARG A 55 -4.74 -5.88 -10.68
N LYS A 56 -4.80 -6.32 -11.94
CA LYS A 56 -5.95 -6.05 -12.84
C LYS A 56 -7.26 -6.64 -12.31
N LYS A 57 -7.22 -7.82 -11.69
CA LYS A 57 -8.40 -8.44 -11.06
C LYS A 57 -8.93 -7.68 -9.85
N LEU A 58 -8.14 -6.79 -9.23
CA LEU A 58 -8.60 -5.95 -8.12
C LEU A 58 -9.47 -4.76 -8.57
N VAL A 59 -9.31 -4.30 -9.82
CA VAL A 59 -9.97 -3.08 -10.35
C VAL A 59 -11.48 -3.06 -10.10
N PRO A 60 -12.25 -4.13 -10.35
CA PRO A 60 -13.69 -4.14 -10.08
C PRO A 60 -14.03 -3.92 -8.60
N ALA A 61 -13.27 -4.53 -7.68
CA ALA A 61 -13.44 -4.34 -6.24
C ALA A 61 -13.06 -2.91 -5.79
N CYS A 62 -12.21 -2.23 -6.57
CA CYS A 62 -11.80 -0.85 -6.35
C CYS A 62 -12.68 0.17 -7.08
N LYS A 63 -13.97 -0.13 -7.33
CA LYS A 63 -14.93 0.75 -8.03
C LYS A 63 -14.47 1.11 -9.46
N ASN A 64 -13.86 0.16 -10.16
CA ASN A 64 -13.34 0.33 -11.52
C ASN A 64 -12.29 1.45 -11.65
N GLN A 65 -11.50 1.68 -10.60
CA GLN A 65 -10.37 2.60 -10.66
C GLN A 65 -9.18 1.93 -11.36
N GLU A 66 -9.05 2.17 -12.67
CA GLU A 66 -8.05 1.52 -13.53
C GLU A 66 -6.61 1.69 -13.04
N PHE A 67 -6.28 2.85 -12.46
CA PHE A 67 -4.94 3.13 -11.94
C PHE A 67 -4.48 2.15 -10.86
N VAL A 68 -5.39 1.42 -10.21
CA VAL A 68 -5.05 0.33 -9.28
C VAL A 68 -4.43 -0.85 -10.03
N GLY A 69 -4.95 -1.19 -11.21
CA GLY A 69 -4.40 -2.24 -12.07
C GLY A 69 -3.13 -1.80 -12.80
N GLU A 70 -2.95 -0.50 -13.02
CA GLU A 70 -1.74 0.09 -13.62
C GLU A 70 -0.57 0.16 -12.64
N ALA A 71 -0.83 0.55 -11.38
CA ALA A 71 0.20 0.74 -10.36
C ALA A 71 1.09 -0.50 -10.20
N PRO A 72 2.44 -0.38 -10.29
CA PRO A 72 3.33 -1.55 -10.33
C PRO A 72 3.23 -2.45 -9.09
N VAL A 73 2.79 -1.90 -7.95
CA VAL A 73 2.49 -2.62 -6.72
C VAL A 73 1.24 -2.06 -6.07
N VAL A 74 0.37 -2.95 -5.58
CA VAL A 74 -0.78 -2.61 -4.73
C VAL A 74 -0.54 -3.20 -3.35
N ILE A 75 -0.69 -2.39 -2.30
CA ILE A 75 -0.61 -2.84 -0.91
C ILE A 75 -2.02 -2.79 -0.31
N ALA A 76 -2.58 -3.95 0.01
CA ALA A 76 -3.85 -4.03 0.74
C ALA A 76 -3.55 -4.09 2.25
N GLY A 77 -3.97 -3.07 2.98
CA GLY A 77 -3.95 -3.06 4.44
C GLY A 77 -5.18 -3.76 5.01
N CYS A 78 -4.98 -4.77 5.85
CA CYS A 78 -6.04 -5.56 6.46
C CYS A 78 -5.93 -5.50 7.98
N ALA A 79 -7.04 -5.28 8.68
CA ALA A 79 -7.10 -5.49 10.13
C ALA A 79 -7.09 -6.99 10.42
N THR A 80 -6.32 -7.43 11.42
CA THR A 80 -6.33 -8.85 11.84
C THR A 80 -7.42 -9.17 12.84
N ASN A 81 -7.92 -8.14 13.54
CA ASN A 81 -8.98 -8.24 14.54
C ASN A 81 -10.14 -7.32 14.14
N PRO A 82 -10.96 -7.69 13.14
CA PRO A 82 -11.98 -6.81 12.57
C PRO A 82 -13.09 -6.45 13.56
N ASP A 83 -13.31 -7.29 14.57
CA ASP A 83 -14.37 -7.10 15.58
C ASP A 83 -13.92 -6.25 16.77
N TYR A 84 -12.63 -5.88 16.83
CA TYR A 84 -12.12 -5.06 17.92
C TYR A 84 -12.58 -3.60 17.76
N VAL A 85 -13.42 -3.15 18.68
CA VAL A 85 -13.77 -1.74 18.87
C VAL A 85 -13.00 -1.22 20.08
N MET A 86 -12.33 -0.08 19.92
CA MET A 86 -11.55 0.55 20.99
C MET A 86 -12.45 1.08 22.10
#